data_AF-A0A535ZIW5-F1
#
_entry.id   AF-A0A535ZIW5-F1
#
_cell.length_a   1.000
_cell.length_b   1.000
_cell.length_c   1.000
_cell.angle_alpha   90.00
_cell.angle_beta   90.00
_cell.angle_gamma   90.00
#
_symmetry.space_group_name_H-M   'P 1'
#
loop_
_entity.id
_entity.type
_entity.pdbx_description
1 polymer ?
#
loop_
_entity_poly.entity_id
_entity_poly.type
_entity_poly.pdbx_seq_one_letter_code
_entity_poly.pdbx_strand_id
1 'polypeptide(L)'
;MSAIEARRPGSSSAVRALVAAGLVLAMCLFGFGVYHAASLFKNANTKIRRPTDAGAPALPGTMYVVQAGAIYRFQHGSFRQIIAEDGWMQPALSPDGSRLVAVKRSVNASDLYVMSPAGRISEQLTHSESPTVESNHWVFYPRYSRDGSSVFFSYDVKDPYNSYRVDLAILATSAVNPSARAERWTVPNDYTGGDASPIPLRSGALIYTKFSIDAQSVVHSQVWLQEHRGSAGVGLTKPADDCGQPTLSSDETLIAMVCRRGGMQAADLDVAAFDGSTAAIGEPKTIVHDTVLASPTFSPDGKLVAFLAPSDEGGPFQLWTADPNASPAHLPRQITTNLDLDANSPPTWTGA
;
A
#
# COMPACT_ATOMS: atom_id res chain seq x y z
N MET A 1 0.16 60.17 44.33
CA MET A 1 0.37 58.77 43.91
C MET A 1 -0.03 58.66 42.44
N SER A 2 0.96 58.63 41.54
CA SER A 2 0.76 58.41 40.11
C SER A 2 1.46 57.11 39.74
N ALA A 3 0.71 56.12 39.26
CA ALA A 3 1.25 54.86 38.78
C ALA A 3 1.53 55.02 37.28
N ILE A 4 2.81 54.91 36.91
CA ILE A 4 3.27 54.93 35.52
C ILE A 4 3.13 53.52 34.96
N GLU A 5 2.22 53.36 34.00
CA GLU A 5 2.01 52.14 33.23
C GLU A 5 3.07 52.08 32.10
N ALA A 6 4.00 51.13 32.19
CA ALA A 6 5.07 50.98 31.21
C ALA A 6 4.55 50.26 29.94
N ARG A 7 4.36 51.03 28.85
CA ARG A 7 4.17 50.46 27.50
C ARG A 7 5.44 49.75 27.05
N ARG A 8 5.35 48.46 26.73
CA ARG A 8 6.41 47.73 26.00
C ARG A 8 6.52 48.26 24.56
N PRO A 9 7.73 48.51 24.03
CA PRO A 9 7.90 48.97 22.65
C PRO A 9 7.60 47.82 21.67
N GLY A 10 6.61 48.03 20.80
CA GLY A 10 6.32 47.12 19.70
C GLY A 10 7.41 47.19 18.63
N SER A 11 7.92 46.03 18.20
CA SER A 11 8.87 45.96 17.09
C SER A 11 8.28 46.57 15.81
N SER A 12 9.05 47.42 15.12
CA SER A 12 8.61 48.12 13.91
C SER A 12 8.32 47.12 12.77
N SER A 13 7.39 47.46 11.89
CA SER A 13 6.99 46.65 10.74
C SER A 13 8.19 46.22 9.86
N ALA A 14 9.21 47.08 9.77
CA ALA A 14 10.43 46.80 9.03
C ALA A 14 11.28 45.68 9.66
N VAL A 15 11.35 45.62 11.00
CA VAL A 15 12.06 44.55 11.71
C VAL A 15 11.35 43.21 11.52
N ARG A 16 10.01 43.19 11.52
CA ARG A 16 9.23 41.97 11.24
C ARG A 16 9.43 41.47 9.81
N ALA A 17 9.46 42.38 8.83
CA ALA A 17 9.71 42.04 7.43
C ALA A 17 11.11 41.47 7.22
N LEU A 18 12.13 42.04 7.87
CA LEU A 18 13.51 41.54 7.80
C LEU A 18 13.67 40.17 8.46
N VAL A 19 13.03 39.94 9.60
CA VAL A 19 13.03 38.63 10.28
C VAL A 19 12.32 37.58 9.41
N ALA A 20 11.18 37.92 8.80
CA ALA A 20 10.47 37.02 7.89
C ALA A 20 11.30 36.68 6.64
N ALA A 21 11.95 37.67 6.03
CA ALA A 21 12.83 37.44 4.88
C ALA A 21 14.04 36.56 5.25
N GLY A 22 14.63 36.78 6.43
CA GLY A 22 15.72 35.95 6.94
C GLY A 22 15.30 34.50 7.20
N LEU A 23 14.10 34.29 7.74
CA LEU A 23 13.52 32.96 7.95
C LEU A 23 13.25 32.24 6.62
N VAL A 24 12.66 32.91 5.62
CA VAL A 24 12.42 32.33 4.30
C VAL A 24 13.74 31.93 3.64
N LEU A 25 14.76 32.80 3.70
CA LEU A 25 16.08 32.50 3.16
C LEU A 25 16.71 31.28 3.86
N ALA A 26 16.63 31.21 5.19
CA ALA A 26 17.11 30.08 5.97
C ALA A 26 16.36 28.78 5.63
N MET A 27 15.04 28.83 5.43
CA MET A 27 14.24 27.69 5.01
C MET A 27 14.60 27.21 3.60
N CYS A 28 14.82 28.12 2.65
CA CYS A 28 15.27 27.78 1.30
C CYS A 28 16.66 27.16 1.31
N LEU A 29 17.60 27.72 2.08
CA LEU A 29 18.97 27.20 2.20
C LEU A 29 19.00 25.86 2.92
N PHE A 30 18.19 25.68 3.97
CA PHE A 30 18.04 24.41 4.68
C PHE A 30 17.40 23.35 3.78
N GLY A 31 16.32 23.68 3.07
CA GLY A 31 15.68 22.78 2.11
C GLY A 31 16.67 22.34 1.03
N PHE A 32 17.35 23.30 0.37
CA PHE A 32 18.34 23.00 -0.65
C PHE A 32 19.52 22.18 -0.11
N GLY A 33 20.01 22.50 1.10
CA GLY A 33 21.07 21.76 1.77
C GLY A 33 20.70 20.33 2.11
N VAL A 34 19.49 20.10 2.63
CA VAL A 34 18.96 18.75 2.94
C VAL A 34 18.75 17.95 1.65
N TYR A 35 18.20 18.55 0.60
CA TYR A 35 18.03 17.88 -0.70
C TYR A 35 19.37 17.51 -1.35
N HIS A 36 20.37 18.39 -1.27
CA HIS A 36 21.70 18.10 -1.79
C HIS A 36 22.45 17.06 -0.95
N ALA A 37 22.35 17.11 0.38
CA ALA A 37 22.90 16.09 1.27
C ALA A 37 22.23 14.73 1.01
N ALA A 38 20.89 14.67 0.92
CA ALA A 38 20.16 13.46 0.56
C ALA A 38 20.52 12.94 -0.85
N SER A 39 20.80 13.83 -1.79
CA SER A 39 21.30 13.48 -3.12
C SER A 39 22.74 12.94 -3.10
N LEU A 40 23.57 13.34 -2.13
CA LEU A 40 24.93 12.81 -1.93
C LEU A 40 24.91 11.42 -1.27
N PHE A 41 23.85 11.09 -0.52
CA PHE A 41 23.61 9.76 0.06
C PHE A 41 22.89 8.78 -0.88
N LYS A 42 22.37 9.23 -2.03
CA LYS A 42 21.94 8.31 -3.09
C LYS A 42 23.18 7.63 -3.66
N ASN A 43 23.33 6.33 -3.40
CA ASN A 43 24.39 5.49 -3.97
C ASN A 43 24.50 5.71 -5.48
N ALA A 44 25.51 6.50 -5.89
CA ALA A 44 25.71 6.98 -7.26
C ALA A 44 26.13 5.88 -8.26
N ASN A 45 26.12 4.60 -7.87
CA ASN A 45 26.60 3.47 -8.67
C ASN A 45 25.54 2.41 -8.98
N THR A 46 24.32 2.49 -8.44
CA THR A 46 23.31 1.46 -8.71
C THR A 46 22.52 1.82 -9.97
N LYS A 47 22.93 1.23 -11.11
CA LYS A 47 22.21 1.40 -12.38
C LYS A 47 20.91 0.59 -12.36
N ILE A 48 19.78 1.29 -12.23
CA ILE A 48 18.45 0.68 -12.35
C ILE A 48 18.25 0.15 -13.77
N ARG A 49 17.72 -1.07 -13.88
CA ARG A 49 17.44 -1.75 -15.14
C ARG A 49 15.94 -1.98 -15.27
N ARG A 50 15.45 -2.00 -16.51
CA ARG A 50 14.07 -2.45 -16.75
C ARG A 50 13.99 -3.95 -16.48
N PRO A 51 12.88 -4.46 -15.93
CA PRO A 51 12.69 -5.90 -15.72
C PRO A 51 12.92 -6.72 -16.99
N THR A 52 12.56 -6.22 -18.18
CA THR A 52 12.78 -6.91 -19.47
C THR A 52 14.25 -7.10 -19.84
N ASP A 53 15.15 -6.29 -19.28
CA ASP A 53 16.59 -6.39 -19.50
C ASP A 53 17.26 -7.30 -18.45
N ALA A 54 16.47 -7.89 -17.56
CA ALA A 54 16.92 -8.75 -16.47
C ALA A 54 16.28 -10.14 -16.56
N GLY A 55 17.03 -11.15 -16.11
CA GLY A 55 16.48 -12.45 -15.73
C GLY A 55 16.42 -12.56 -14.21
N ALA A 56 15.60 -13.47 -13.71
CA ALA A 56 15.58 -13.83 -12.30
C ALA A 56 15.35 -15.35 -12.16
N PRO A 57 15.68 -15.95 -10.99
CA PRO A 57 15.34 -17.34 -10.75
C PRO A 57 13.85 -17.61 -10.94
N ALA A 58 13.51 -18.73 -11.56
CA ALA A 58 12.12 -19.10 -11.78
C ALA A 58 11.37 -19.27 -10.45
N LEU A 59 10.16 -18.72 -10.40
CA LEU A 59 9.19 -18.90 -9.33
C LEU A 59 7.98 -19.69 -9.88
N PRO A 60 7.24 -20.44 -9.04
CA PRO A 60 6.02 -21.13 -9.49
C PRO A 60 4.99 -20.14 -10.02
N GLY A 61 4.21 -20.50 -11.03
CA GLY A 61 3.10 -19.68 -11.52
C GLY A 61 3.52 -18.39 -12.26
N THR A 62 2.62 -17.41 -12.25
CA THR A 62 2.79 -16.10 -12.91
C THR A 62 2.63 -14.99 -11.87
N MET A 63 3.56 -14.03 -11.87
CA MET A 63 3.48 -12.84 -11.03
C MET A 63 3.38 -11.57 -11.89
N TYR A 64 2.68 -10.55 -11.40
CA TYR A 64 2.71 -9.21 -11.97
C TYR A 64 3.34 -8.24 -10.98
N VAL A 65 4.33 -7.48 -11.44
CA VAL A 65 5.06 -6.48 -10.65
C VAL A 65 5.04 -5.12 -11.36
N VAL A 66 5.29 -4.06 -10.59
CA VAL A 66 5.27 -2.69 -11.09
C VAL A 66 6.65 -2.07 -10.98
N GLN A 67 7.07 -1.35 -12.01
CA GLN A 67 8.25 -0.48 -11.99
C GLN A 67 7.90 0.81 -12.74
N ALA A 68 8.15 1.96 -12.12
CA ALA A 68 8.02 3.28 -12.74
C ALA A 68 6.68 3.52 -13.49
N GLY A 69 5.58 2.97 -12.96
CA GLY A 69 4.26 3.12 -13.57
C GLY A 69 3.96 2.21 -14.77
N ALA A 70 4.79 1.21 -15.03
CA ALA A 70 4.52 0.11 -15.97
C ALA A 70 4.25 -1.20 -15.20
N ILE A 71 3.45 -2.09 -15.80
CA ILE A 71 3.20 -3.44 -15.27
C ILE A 71 3.98 -4.46 -16.10
N TYR A 72 4.66 -5.36 -15.40
CA TYR A 72 5.44 -6.46 -15.97
C TYR A 72 4.89 -7.79 -15.49
N ARG A 73 4.74 -8.73 -16.41
CA ARG A 73 4.47 -10.14 -16.14
C ARG A 73 5.80 -10.87 -15.95
N PHE A 74 5.97 -11.53 -14.81
CA PHE A 74 7.08 -12.41 -14.49
C PHE A 74 6.63 -13.87 -14.54
N GLN A 75 7.25 -14.66 -15.42
CA GLN A 75 6.97 -16.09 -15.55
C GLN A 75 8.23 -16.83 -16.02
N HIS A 76 8.48 -18.01 -15.44
CA HIS A 76 9.61 -18.88 -15.81
C HIS A 76 10.97 -18.15 -15.82
N GLY A 77 11.18 -17.23 -14.87
CA GLY A 77 12.43 -16.48 -14.73
C GLY A 77 12.61 -15.32 -15.71
N SER A 78 11.59 -14.99 -16.50
CA SER A 78 11.62 -13.91 -17.49
C SER A 78 10.52 -12.88 -17.25
N PHE A 79 10.81 -11.62 -17.58
CA PHE A 79 9.85 -10.52 -17.53
C PHE A 79 9.37 -10.14 -18.93
N ARG A 80 8.07 -9.83 -19.03
CA ARG A 80 7.46 -9.20 -20.19
C ARG A 80 6.68 -7.98 -19.74
N GLN A 81 6.98 -6.81 -20.29
CA GLN A 81 6.15 -5.63 -20.10
C GLN A 81 4.78 -5.88 -20.75
N ILE A 82 3.70 -5.72 -19.98
CA ILE A 82 2.34 -5.88 -20.50
C ILE A 82 1.71 -4.53 -20.83
N ILE A 83 2.10 -3.47 -20.12
CA ILE A 83 1.63 -2.11 -20.34
C ILE A 83 2.76 -1.14 -20.02
N ALA A 84 2.87 -0.10 -20.86
CA ALA A 84 3.93 0.91 -20.77
C ALA A 84 3.77 1.82 -19.55
N GLU A 85 4.84 2.55 -19.25
CA GLU A 85 4.93 3.49 -18.14
C GLU A 85 3.92 4.64 -18.30
N ASP A 86 2.86 4.63 -17.50
CA ASP A 86 1.78 5.64 -17.54
C ASP A 86 1.03 5.72 -16.20
N GLY A 87 1.76 5.61 -15.09
CA GLY A 87 1.21 5.70 -13.73
C GLY A 87 0.42 4.46 -13.26
N TRP A 88 0.62 3.30 -13.89
CA TRP A 88 -0.01 2.04 -13.49
C TRP A 88 0.57 1.49 -12.19
N MET A 89 -0.29 1.08 -11.26
CA MET A 89 0.09 0.57 -9.95
C MET A 89 -0.92 -0.46 -9.41
N GLN A 90 -0.50 -1.19 -8.36
CA GLN A 90 -1.37 -2.09 -7.57
C GLN A 90 -2.24 -3.07 -8.40
N PRO A 91 -1.66 -3.88 -9.31
CA PRO A 91 -2.42 -4.86 -10.07
C PRO A 91 -2.98 -5.96 -9.16
N ALA A 92 -4.18 -6.45 -9.48
CA ALA A 92 -4.77 -7.63 -8.89
C ALA A 92 -5.44 -8.48 -9.97
N LEU A 93 -5.18 -9.80 -9.94
CA LEU A 93 -5.79 -10.76 -10.86
C LEU A 93 -7.19 -11.16 -10.44
N SER A 94 -8.04 -11.42 -11.43
CA SER A 94 -9.28 -12.17 -11.21
C SER A 94 -8.95 -13.62 -10.81
N PRO A 95 -9.85 -14.29 -10.07
CA PRO A 95 -9.61 -15.66 -9.58
C PRO A 95 -9.33 -16.69 -10.68
N ASP A 96 -9.88 -16.49 -11.88
CA ASP A 96 -9.68 -17.33 -13.06
C ASP A 96 -8.43 -16.92 -13.88
N GLY A 97 -7.71 -15.88 -13.47
CA GLY A 97 -6.53 -15.35 -14.16
C GLY A 97 -6.83 -14.67 -15.50
N SER A 98 -8.10 -14.52 -15.90
CA SER A 98 -8.48 -14.01 -17.23
C SER A 98 -8.47 -12.49 -17.34
N ARG A 99 -8.48 -11.79 -16.19
CA ARG A 99 -8.52 -10.32 -16.10
C ARG A 99 -7.58 -9.81 -15.01
N LEU A 100 -7.08 -8.60 -15.22
CA LEU A 100 -6.39 -7.78 -14.24
C LEU A 100 -7.25 -6.57 -13.94
N VAL A 101 -7.33 -6.16 -12.68
CA VAL A 101 -7.69 -4.80 -12.30
C VAL A 101 -6.41 -4.10 -11.86
N ALA A 102 -6.23 -2.85 -12.26
CA ALA A 102 -5.09 -2.04 -11.83
C ALA A 102 -5.54 -0.61 -11.56
N VAL A 103 -4.78 0.09 -10.72
CA VAL A 103 -4.94 1.51 -10.48
C VAL A 103 -4.13 2.26 -11.53
N LYS A 104 -4.71 3.27 -12.17
CA LYS A 104 -3.97 4.28 -12.91
C LYS A 104 -3.95 5.57 -12.10
N ARG A 105 -2.76 6.00 -11.68
CA ARG A 105 -2.57 7.23 -10.92
C ARG A 105 -2.28 8.40 -11.85
N SER A 106 -3.18 9.39 -11.83
CA SER A 106 -2.98 10.70 -12.44
C SER A 106 -2.37 11.67 -11.42
N VAL A 107 -2.16 12.93 -11.82
CA VAL A 107 -1.57 13.95 -10.94
C VAL A 107 -2.43 14.18 -9.69
N ASN A 108 -3.76 14.26 -9.85
CA ASN A 108 -4.68 14.69 -8.79
C ASN A 108 -5.82 13.69 -8.52
N ALA A 109 -5.76 12.49 -9.07
CA ALA A 109 -6.78 11.45 -8.91
C ALA A 109 -6.16 10.07 -9.22
N SER A 110 -6.87 9.00 -8.90
CA SER A 110 -6.56 7.67 -9.43
C SER A 110 -7.83 6.91 -9.75
N ASP A 111 -7.74 6.01 -10.73
CA ASP A 111 -8.89 5.26 -11.23
C ASP A 111 -8.59 3.78 -11.42
N LEU A 112 -9.63 2.95 -11.31
CA LEU A 112 -9.57 1.52 -11.56
C LEU A 112 -9.85 1.20 -13.02
N TYR A 113 -8.98 0.38 -13.60
CA TYR A 113 -9.16 -0.14 -14.96
C TYR A 113 -9.09 -1.65 -14.94
N VAL A 114 -9.97 -2.28 -15.73
CA VAL A 114 -9.90 -3.70 -16.05
C VAL A 114 -9.18 -3.87 -17.37
N MET A 115 -8.26 -4.82 -17.41
CA MET A 115 -7.49 -5.17 -18.60
C MET A 115 -7.26 -6.68 -18.70
N SER A 116 -6.91 -7.15 -19.89
CA SER A 116 -6.42 -8.53 -20.06
C SER A 116 -5.04 -8.73 -19.41
N PRO A 117 -4.66 -9.97 -19.08
CA PRO A 117 -3.30 -10.36 -18.67
C PRO A 117 -2.17 -9.94 -19.62
N ALA A 118 -2.51 -9.57 -20.87
CA ALA A 118 -1.59 -9.05 -21.88
C ALA A 118 -1.58 -7.51 -21.98
N GLY A 119 -2.30 -6.80 -21.10
CA GLY A 119 -2.30 -5.34 -20.98
C GLY A 119 -3.32 -4.58 -21.82
N ARG A 120 -4.18 -5.27 -22.59
CA ARG A 120 -5.29 -4.60 -23.30
C ARG A 120 -6.38 -4.17 -22.32
N ILE A 121 -6.56 -2.87 -22.13
CA ILE A 121 -7.63 -2.26 -21.33
C ILE A 121 -8.98 -2.58 -21.96
N SER A 122 -9.94 -3.01 -21.15
CA SER A 122 -11.32 -3.27 -21.57
C SER A 122 -12.31 -2.29 -20.95
N GLU A 123 -12.11 -1.90 -19.69
CA GLU A 123 -13.07 -1.08 -18.94
C GLU A 123 -12.37 -0.14 -17.95
N GLN A 124 -13.02 0.98 -17.65
CA GLN A 124 -12.69 1.87 -16.54
C GLN A 124 -13.83 1.80 -15.52
N LEU A 125 -13.56 1.36 -14.29
CA LEU A 125 -14.57 1.10 -13.26
C LEU A 125 -14.88 2.33 -12.39
N THR A 126 -13.95 3.27 -12.28
CA THR A 126 -14.12 4.52 -11.52
C THR A 126 -13.79 5.72 -12.39
N HIS A 127 -14.41 6.86 -12.08
CA HIS A 127 -14.15 8.13 -12.73
C HIS A 127 -14.00 9.18 -11.63
N SER A 128 -12.77 9.30 -11.14
CA SER A 128 -12.44 10.04 -9.93
C SER A 128 -11.86 11.42 -10.21
N GLU A 129 -11.69 11.80 -11.47
CA GLU A 129 -11.30 13.15 -11.88
C GLU A 129 -12.52 14.06 -12.09
N SER A 130 -12.39 15.31 -11.64
CA SER A 130 -13.37 16.38 -11.75
C SER A 130 -12.69 17.67 -12.20
N PRO A 131 -13.40 18.59 -12.88
CA PRO A 131 -12.89 19.94 -13.14
C PRO A 131 -12.52 20.71 -11.86
N THR A 132 -13.13 20.34 -10.73
CA THR A 132 -12.82 20.89 -9.41
C THR A 132 -11.95 19.92 -8.65
N VAL A 133 -10.68 20.29 -8.42
CA VAL A 133 -9.68 19.42 -7.76
C VAL A 133 -10.14 18.91 -6.39
N GLU A 134 -10.87 19.73 -5.62
CA GLU A 134 -11.41 19.32 -4.30
C GLU A 134 -12.44 18.18 -4.39
N SER A 135 -13.05 17.99 -5.57
CA SER A 135 -13.98 16.90 -5.87
C SER A 135 -13.29 15.70 -6.51
N ASN A 136 -11.97 15.73 -6.68
CA ASN A 136 -11.23 14.57 -7.13
C ASN A 136 -11.13 13.52 -6.03
N HIS A 137 -11.03 12.27 -6.45
CA HIS A 137 -10.95 11.13 -5.58
C HIS A 137 -9.70 10.27 -5.84
N TRP A 138 -9.31 9.56 -4.80
CA TRP A 138 -8.23 8.59 -4.77
C TRP A 138 -8.81 7.19 -4.59
N VAL A 139 -8.40 6.29 -5.46
CA VAL A 139 -8.78 4.87 -5.45
C VAL A 139 -7.53 4.00 -5.41
N PHE A 140 -7.49 3.05 -4.47
CA PHE A 140 -6.32 2.20 -4.21
C PHE A 140 -6.69 0.76 -3.79
N TYR A 141 -5.68 -0.10 -3.80
CA TYR A 141 -5.69 -1.47 -3.28
C TYR A 141 -6.82 -2.35 -3.83
N PRO A 142 -7.03 -2.43 -5.16
CA PRO A 142 -8.11 -3.23 -5.68
C PRO A 142 -7.87 -4.73 -5.44
N ARG A 143 -8.95 -5.47 -5.14
CA ARG A 143 -8.98 -6.94 -5.09
C ARG A 143 -10.29 -7.47 -5.62
N TYR A 144 -10.25 -8.51 -6.45
CA TYR A 144 -11.44 -9.22 -6.87
C TYR A 144 -12.04 -10.03 -5.72
N SER A 145 -13.37 -10.13 -5.68
CA SER A 145 -14.07 -11.19 -4.96
C SER A 145 -13.69 -12.57 -5.51
N ARG A 146 -13.88 -13.62 -4.72
CA ARG A 146 -13.48 -14.99 -5.09
C ARG A 146 -14.22 -15.54 -6.32
N ASP A 147 -15.42 -15.06 -6.60
CA ASP A 147 -16.19 -15.38 -7.80
C ASP A 147 -15.85 -14.47 -9.00
N GLY A 148 -15.03 -13.43 -8.79
CA GLY A 148 -14.64 -12.47 -9.82
C GLY A 148 -15.75 -11.51 -10.25
N SER A 149 -16.90 -11.48 -9.57
CA SER A 149 -18.03 -10.61 -9.94
C SER A 149 -17.90 -9.19 -9.43
N SER A 150 -17.09 -8.97 -8.39
CA SER A 150 -16.95 -7.69 -7.70
C SER A 150 -15.47 -7.32 -7.51
N VAL A 151 -15.18 -6.03 -7.45
CA VAL A 151 -13.87 -5.49 -7.05
C VAL A 151 -14.05 -4.66 -5.78
N PHE A 152 -13.28 -5.01 -4.75
CA PHE A 152 -13.12 -4.25 -3.51
C PHE A 152 -11.93 -3.31 -3.64
N PHE A 153 -12.03 -2.10 -3.08
CA PHE A 153 -10.98 -1.08 -3.16
C PHE A 153 -11.14 -0.04 -2.05
N SER A 154 -10.05 0.62 -1.69
CA SER A 154 -10.05 1.80 -0.81
C SER A 154 -10.36 3.06 -1.61
N TYR A 155 -11.22 3.92 -1.07
CA TYR A 155 -11.74 5.12 -1.73
C TYR A 155 -11.88 6.28 -0.74
N ASP A 156 -11.45 7.49 -1.11
CA ASP A 156 -11.59 8.68 -0.27
C ASP A 156 -12.99 9.29 -0.38
N VAL A 157 -13.95 8.71 0.34
CA VAL A 157 -15.31 9.25 0.40
C VAL A 157 -15.24 10.65 1.01
N LYS A 158 -15.40 11.70 0.19
CA LYS A 158 -15.36 13.09 0.68
C LYS A 158 -16.44 13.29 1.72
N ASP A 159 -16.05 13.87 2.84
CA ASP A 159 -17.00 14.35 3.83
C ASP A 159 -17.70 15.61 3.27
N PRO A 160 -19.04 15.61 3.16
CA PRO A 160 -19.79 16.75 2.66
C PRO A 160 -19.67 18.01 3.54
N TYR A 161 -19.26 17.87 4.79
CA TYR A 161 -19.10 18.97 5.74
C TYR A 161 -17.63 19.38 5.95
N ASN A 162 -16.68 18.56 5.53
CA ASN A 162 -15.25 18.83 5.64
C ASN A 162 -14.47 18.12 4.52
N SER A 163 -14.34 18.75 3.36
CA SER A 163 -13.61 18.18 2.20
C SER A 163 -12.13 17.88 2.47
N TYR A 164 -11.55 18.44 3.54
CA TYR A 164 -10.18 18.15 3.97
C TYR A 164 -10.06 16.88 4.82
N ARG A 165 -11.18 16.32 5.30
CA ARG A 165 -11.19 15.00 5.94
C ARG A 165 -11.13 13.93 4.86
N VAL A 166 -9.94 13.36 4.68
CA VAL A 166 -9.64 12.34 3.68
C VAL A 166 -9.28 11.06 4.42
N ASP A 167 -10.30 10.27 4.72
CA ASP A 167 -10.15 8.92 5.27
C ASP A 167 -10.68 7.91 4.24
N LEU A 168 -9.82 7.02 3.78
CA LEU A 168 -10.20 5.95 2.88
C LEU A 168 -11.24 5.04 3.53
N ALA A 169 -12.36 4.78 2.84
CA ALA A 169 -13.28 3.71 3.18
C ALA A 169 -13.13 2.59 2.15
N ILE A 170 -13.40 1.35 2.54
CA ILE A 170 -13.44 0.25 1.58
C ILE A 170 -14.81 0.20 0.94
N LEU A 171 -14.84 0.23 -0.39
CA LEU A 171 -16.01 0.08 -1.24
C LEU A 171 -15.88 -1.19 -2.09
N ALA A 172 -17.01 -1.69 -2.58
CA ALA A 172 -17.07 -2.74 -3.58
C ALA A 172 -17.96 -2.31 -4.76
N THR A 173 -17.55 -2.60 -5.99
CA THR A 173 -18.37 -2.38 -7.20
C THR A 173 -18.36 -3.63 -8.08
N SER A 174 -19.24 -3.68 -9.08
CA SER A 174 -19.26 -4.78 -10.04
C SER A 174 -18.00 -4.76 -10.91
N ALA A 175 -17.38 -5.93 -11.07
CA ALA A 175 -16.25 -6.14 -11.96
C ALA A 175 -16.64 -6.31 -13.43
N VAL A 176 -17.94 -6.39 -13.73
CA VAL A 176 -18.49 -6.69 -15.07
C VAL A 176 -19.53 -5.68 -15.53
N ASN A 177 -19.91 -4.75 -14.65
CA ASN A 177 -20.85 -3.68 -14.94
C ASN A 177 -20.26 -2.35 -14.44
N PRO A 178 -19.52 -1.61 -15.28
CA PRO A 178 -18.92 -0.33 -14.90
C PRO A 178 -19.92 0.74 -14.46
N SER A 179 -21.21 0.59 -14.80
CA SER A 179 -22.28 1.49 -14.35
C SER A 179 -22.85 1.13 -12.98
N ALA A 180 -22.42 0.02 -12.38
CA ALA A 180 -22.85 -0.35 -11.03
C ALA A 180 -22.36 0.68 -10.00
N ARG A 181 -23.26 1.07 -9.10
CA ARG A 181 -22.90 1.94 -7.98
C ARG A 181 -22.00 1.19 -7.00
N ALA A 182 -20.89 1.80 -6.62
CA ALA A 182 -20.03 1.28 -5.57
C ALA A 182 -20.73 1.33 -4.20
N GLU A 183 -20.62 0.25 -3.44
CA GLU A 183 -21.19 0.11 -2.11
C GLU A 183 -20.12 0.20 -1.04
N ARG A 184 -20.31 1.07 -0.04
CA ARG A 184 -19.41 1.19 1.10
C ARG A 184 -19.55 -0.01 2.05
N TRP A 185 -18.42 -0.61 2.40
CA TRP A 185 -18.29 -1.72 3.34
C TRP A 185 -17.87 -1.28 4.73
N THR A 186 -16.82 -0.44 4.80
CA THR A 186 -16.24 -0.01 6.07
C THR A 186 -16.54 1.46 6.37
N VAL A 187 -16.44 1.81 7.64
CA VAL A 187 -16.40 3.19 8.12
C VAL A 187 -15.03 3.38 8.80
N PRO A 188 -14.13 4.19 8.23
CA PRO A 188 -12.82 4.43 8.84
C PRO A 188 -12.96 5.22 10.14
N ASN A 189 -11.92 5.16 10.98
CA ASN A 189 -11.78 6.13 12.06
C ASN A 189 -11.37 7.48 11.47
N ASP A 190 -11.93 8.55 12.02
CA ASP A 190 -11.66 9.90 11.52
C ASP A 190 -10.18 10.28 11.69
N TYR A 191 -9.63 10.98 10.68
CA TYR A 191 -8.28 11.55 10.66
C TYR A 191 -7.14 10.53 10.68
N THR A 192 -7.42 9.27 10.34
CA THR A 192 -6.43 8.18 10.36
C THR A 192 -5.80 7.89 9.00
N GLY A 193 -6.33 8.51 7.93
CA GLY A 193 -6.00 8.17 6.54
C GLY A 193 -6.88 7.04 5.99
N GLY A 194 -7.51 6.26 6.87
CA GLY A 194 -8.58 5.32 6.57
C GLY A 194 -8.16 3.89 6.20
N ASP A 195 -9.16 3.07 5.92
CA ASP A 195 -9.05 1.63 5.78
C ASP A 195 -8.40 1.22 4.44
N ALA A 196 -7.45 0.28 4.50
CA ALA A 196 -6.57 -0.08 3.38
C ALA A 196 -6.46 -1.60 3.17
N SER A 197 -5.92 -2.01 2.02
CA SER A 197 -5.58 -3.42 1.70
C SER A 197 -6.72 -4.42 1.95
N PRO A 198 -7.91 -4.24 1.32
CA PRO A 198 -9.00 -5.20 1.43
C PRO A 198 -8.62 -6.59 0.93
N ILE A 199 -9.09 -7.64 1.58
CA ILE A 199 -9.02 -9.04 1.13
C ILE A 199 -10.42 -9.67 1.31
N PRO A 200 -11.21 -9.77 0.24
CA PRO A 200 -12.48 -10.49 0.29
C PRO A 200 -12.24 -12.00 0.46
N LEU A 201 -12.94 -12.62 1.41
CA LEU A 201 -12.84 -14.04 1.74
C LEU A 201 -13.86 -14.87 0.97
N ARG A 202 -13.64 -16.20 0.89
CA ARG A 202 -14.62 -17.16 0.35
C ARG A 202 -15.97 -17.14 1.05
N SER A 203 -15.98 -16.84 2.34
CA SER A 203 -17.22 -16.71 3.13
C SER A 203 -18.06 -15.49 2.77
N GLY A 204 -17.50 -14.54 2.02
CA GLY A 204 -18.08 -13.22 1.78
C GLY A 204 -17.66 -12.17 2.81
N ALA A 205 -16.90 -12.55 3.84
CA ALA A 205 -16.30 -11.62 4.79
C ALA A 205 -15.12 -10.84 4.16
N LEU A 206 -14.64 -9.82 4.88
CA LEU A 206 -13.59 -8.91 4.42
C LEU A 206 -12.52 -8.76 5.51
N ILE A 207 -11.27 -9.07 5.17
CA ILE A 207 -10.10 -8.65 5.96
C ILE A 207 -9.58 -7.33 5.40
N TYR A 208 -9.07 -6.45 6.28
CA TYR A 208 -8.47 -5.18 5.87
C TYR A 208 -7.53 -4.62 6.95
N THR A 209 -6.73 -3.62 6.59
CA THR A 209 -6.00 -2.80 7.55
C THR A 209 -6.85 -1.61 7.99
N LYS A 210 -7.03 -1.45 9.30
CA LYS A 210 -7.68 -0.30 9.93
C LYS A 210 -6.66 0.47 10.74
N PHE A 211 -6.80 1.80 10.74
CA PHE A 211 -5.93 2.68 11.53
C PHE A 211 -6.71 3.32 12.67
N SER A 212 -6.03 3.58 13.78
CA SER A 212 -6.57 4.27 14.96
C SER A 212 -5.54 5.24 15.50
N ILE A 213 -6.00 6.28 16.20
CA ILE A 213 -5.14 7.22 16.91
C ILE A 213 -5.40 7.06 18.40
N ASP A 214 -4.35 6.80 19.18
CA ASP A 214 -4.48 6.67 20.63
C ASP A 214 -4.50 8.04 21.35
N ALA A 215 -4.62 8.02 22.68
CA ALA A 215 -4.65 9.22 23.51
C ALA A 215 -3.35 10.05 23.45
N GLN A 216 -2.26 9.45 22.97
CA GLN A 216 -0.95 10.07 22.79
C GLN A 216 -0.74 10.57 21.36
N SER A 217 -1.78 10.54 20.51
CA SER A 217 -1.71 10.91 19.09
C SER A 217 -0.80 10.00 18.24
N VAL A 218 -0.55 8.77 18.70
CA VAL A 218 0.18 7.76 17.93
C VAL A 218 -0.82 7.01 17.04
N VAL A 219 -0.47 6.89 15.76
CA VAL A 219 -1.25 6.09 14.80
C VAL A 219 -0.87 4.63 14.94
N HIS A 220 -1.86 3.76 15.08
CA HIS A 220 -1.69 2.30 15.12
C HIS A 220 -2.43 1.67 13.95
N SER A 221 -1.77 0.77 13.23
CA SER A 221 -2.39 -0.12 12.26
C SER A 221 -2.78 -1.45 12.89
N GLN A 222 -3.92 -1.98 12.47
CA GLN A 222 -4.41 -3.29 12.87
C GLN A 222 -5.00 -4.03 11.68
N VAL A 223 -4.88 -5.36 11.69
CA VAL A 223 -5.64 -6.21 10.78
C VAL A 223 -7.02 -6.45 11.40
N TRP A 224 -8.07 -6.19 10.62
CA TRP A 224 -9.47 -6.33 11.02
C TRP A 224 -10.20 -7.30 10.10
N LEU A 225 -11.25 -7.92 10.64
CA LEU A 225 -12.22 -8.74 9.90
C LEU A 225 -13.62 -8.17 10.08
N GLN A 226 -14.36 -8.07 8.98
CA GLN A 226 -15.79 -7.75 8.98
C GLN A 226 -16.55 -8.86 8.25
N GLU A 227 -17.52 -9.48 8.93
CA GLU A 227 -18.22 -10.67 8.42
C GLU A 227 -19.09 -10.39 7.21
N HIS A 228 -19.80 -9.26 7.21
CA HIS A 228 -20.63 -8.83 6.09
C HIS A 228 -20.81 -7.32 6.09
N ARG A 229 -21.27 -6.78 4.96
CA ARG A 229 -21.50 -5.35 4.80
C ARG A 229 -22.44 -4.83 5.89
N GLY A 230 -21.98 -3.81 6.64
CA GLY A 230 -22.74 -3.18 7.73
C GLY A 230 -22.63 -3.88 9.09
N SER A 231 -22.01 -5.07 9.18
CA SER A 231 -21.69 -5.66 10.48
C SER A 231 -20.58 -4.87 11.18
N ALA A 232 -20.51 -4.98 12.51
CA ALA A 232 -19.31 -4.57 13.22
C ALA A 232 -18.11 -5.42 12.76
N GLY A 233 -16.92 -4.83 12.77
CA GLY A 233 -15.67 -5.55 12.57
C GLY A 233 -15.01 -5.90 13.90
N VAL A 234 -14.08 -6.84 13.87
CA VAL A 234 -13.22 -7.23 14.99
C VAL A 234 -11.75 -7.10 14.58
N GLY A 235 -10.90 -6.61 15.48
CA GLY A 235 -9.46 -6.61 15.28
C GLY A 235 -8.89 -8.02 15.46
N LEU A 236 -8.19 -8.52 14.45
CA LEU A 236 -7.45 -9.79 14.50
C LEU A 236 -6.10 -9.62 15.22
N THR A 237 -5.49 -8.43 15.17
CA THR A 237 -4.25 -8.08 15.86
C THR A 237 -4.48 -7.03 16.94
N LYS A 238 -3.55 -6.87 17.89
CA LYS A 238 -3.63 -5.80 18.90
C LYS A 238 -3.10 -4.49 18.30
N PRO A 239 -3.54 -3.31 18.79
CA PRO A 239 -3.02 -2.03 18.30
C PRO A 239 -1.49 -1.91 18.45
N ALA A 240 -0.95 -2.39 19.57
CA ALA A 240 0.48 -2.34 19.86
C ALA A 240 1.36 -3.20 18.93
N ASP A 241 0.76 -4.16 18.19
CA ASP A 241 1.50 -4.95 17.21
C ASP A 241 1.79 -4.12 15.94
N ASP A 242 1.00 -3.08 15.69
CA ASP A 242 1.08 -2.18 14.53
C ASP A 242 1.19 -2.96 13.22
N CYS A 243 0.23 -3.87 12.99
CA CYS A 243 0.20 -4.78 11.85
C CYS A 243 -0.73 -4.28 10.73
N GLY A 244 -0.24 -4.35 9.50
CA GLY A 244 -0.99 -4.01 8.29
C GLY A 244 -0.54 -4.80 7.06
N GLN A 245 -1.03 -4.38 5.89
CA GLN A 245 -0.75 -5.01 4.58
C GLN A 245 -0.94 -6.55 4.59
N PRO A 246 -2.09 -7.06 5.07
CA PRO A 246 -2.29 -8.50 5.14
C PRO A 246 -2.30 -9.15 3.75
N THR A 247 -1.96 -10.43 3.71
CA THR A 247 -2.22 -11.34 2.58
C THR A 247 -2.59 -12.72 3.12
N LEU A 248 -3.41 -13.46 2.39
CA LEU A 248 -3.79 -14.84 2.74
C LEU A 248 -3.15 -15.86 1.81
N SER A 249 -2.91 -17.06 2.33
CA SER A 249 -2.64 -18.24 1.52
C SER A 249 -3.87 -18.59 0.67
N SER A 250 -3.65 -19.25 -0.47
CA SER A 250 -4.72 -19.60 -1.42
C SER A 250 -5.88 -20.38 -0.80
N ASP A 251 -5.62 -21.16 0.24
CA ASP A 251 -6.57 -21.99 0.99
C ASP A 251 -7.23 -21.28 2.18
N GLU A 252 -6.86 -20.02 2.46
CA GLU A 252 -7.35 -19.21 3.59
C GLU A 252 -7.05 -19.82 4.97
N THR A 253 -5.91 -20.50 5.13
CA THR A 253 -5.47 -21.08 6.41
C THR A 253 -4.30 -20.35 7.05
N LEU A 254 -3.56 -19.54 6.29
CA LEU A 254 -2.48 -18.70 6.76
C LEU A 254 -2.72 -17.24 6.39
N ILE A 255 -2.29 -16.35 7.27
CA ILE A 255 -2.21 -14.92 7.05
C ILE A 255 -0.77 -14.45 7.25
N ALA A 256 -0.27 -13.61 6.34
CA ALA A 256 1.00 -12.92 6.49
C ALA A 256 0.74 -11.41 6.60
N MET A 257 1.50 -10.72 7.46
CA MET A 257 1.26 -9.32 7.84
C MET A 257 2.59 -8.61 8.05
N VAL A 258 2.62 -7.31 7.75
CA VAL A 258 3.76 -6.44 8.07
C VAL A 258 3.48 -5.78 9.42
N CYS A 259 4.29 -6.07 10.43
CA CYS A 259 4.08 -5.62 11.81
C CYS A 259 5.26 -4.74 12.26
N ARG A 260 4.98 -3.48 12.58
CA ARG A 260 6.03 -2.50 12.91
C ARG A 260 6.37 -2.47 14.39
N ARG A 261 5.42 -2.80 15.28
CA ARG A 261 5.60 -2.75 16.74
C ARG A 261 6.21 -1.42 17.24
N GLY A 262 5.82 -0.30 16.62
CA GLY A 262 6.35 1.04 16.92
C GLY A 262 7.67 1.41 16.24
N GLY A 263 8.27 0.51 15.43
CA GLY A 263 9.42 0.81 14.59
C GLY A 263 9.11 1.90 13.57
N MET A 264 10.07 2.78 13.26
CA MET A 264 9.82 3.95 12.39
C MET A 264 9.83 3.61 10.89
N GLN A 265 10.70 2.70 10.45
CA GLN A 265 10.93 2.39 9.04
C GLN A 265 10.97 0.87 8.80
N ALA A 266 11.75 0.17 9.62
CA ALA A 266 11.79 -1.28 9.63
C ALA A 266 10.53 -1.89 10.25
N ALA A 267 10.19 -3.09 9.81
CA ALA A 267 9.09 -3.89 10.29
C ALA A 267 9.46 -5.37 10.25
N ASP A 268 8.63 -6.18 10.88
CA ASP A 268 8.67 -7.63 10.79
C ASP A 268 7.66 -8.12 9.75
N LEU A 269 8.00 -9.20 9.05
CA LEU A 269 7.02 -10.00 8.31
C LEU A 269 6.63 -11.19 9.18
N ASP A 270 5.39 -11.17 9.65
CA ASP A 270 4.84 -12.23 10.49
C ASP A 270 3.86 -13.10 9.71
N VAL A 271 3.81 -14.38 10.06
CA VAL A 271 2.86 -15.36 9.55
C VAL A 271 2.13 -16.03 10.71
N ALA A 272 0.82 -16.18 10.61
CA ALA A 272 -0.02 -16.85 11.60
C ALA A 272 -1.01 -17.81 10.93
N ALA A 273 -1.49 -18.80 11.68
CA ALA A 273 -2.70 -19.53 11.29
C ALA A 273 -3.89 -18.57 11.27
N PHE A 274 -4.79 -18.74 10.32
CA PHE A 274 -6.02 -17.97 10.19
C PHE A 274 -7.24 -18.91 10.21
N ASP A 275 -8.21 -18.59 11.05
CA ASP A 275 -9.51 -19.25 11.08
C ASP A 275 -10.62 -18.23 10.86
N GLY A 276 -11.10 -18.17 9.61
CA GLY A 276 -12.19 -17.29 9.22
C GLY A 276 -13.56 -17.63 9.82
N SER A 277 -13.73 -18.84 10.38
CA SER A 277 -14.99 -19.24 11.02
C SER A 277 -15.13 -18.70 12.45
N THR A 278 -14.01 -18.45 13.11
CA THR A 278 -13.94 -17.89 14.47
C THR A 278 -13.43 -16.45 14.50
N ALA A 279 -13.16 -15.86 13.31
CA ALA A 279 -12.57 -14.53 13.16
C ALA A 279 -11.31 -14.35 14.01
N ALA A 280 -10.40 -15.33 13.96
CA ALA A 280 -9.22 -15.40 14.81
C ALA A 280 -7.95 -15.72 14.02
N ILE A 281 -6.81 -15.32 14.59
CA ILE A 281 -5.48 -15.73 14.16
C ILE A 281 -4.77 -16.46 15.31
N GLY A 282 -3.92 -17.42 14.97
CA GLY A 282 -3.03 -18.07 15.93
C GLY A 282 -1.89 -17.15 16.38
N GLU A 283 -0.97 -17.68 17.19
CA GLU A 283 0.25 -16.96 17.59
C GLU A 283 1.09 -16.59 16.35
N PRO A 284 1.34 -15.29 16.09
CA PRO A 284 2.15 -14.88 14.94
C PRO A 284 3.61 -15.29 15.10
N LYS A 285 4.19 -15.78 14.01
CA LYS A 285 5.60 -16.13 13.91
C LYS A 285 6.29 -15.18 12.94
N THR A 286 7.32 -14.49 13.41
CA THR A 286 8.19 -13.68 12.55
C THR A 286 9.02 -14.58 11.63
N ILE A 287 9.01 -14.26 10.33
CA ILE A 287 9.81 -14.95 9.31
C ILE A 287 10.87 -14.04 8.67
N VAL A 288 10.68 -12.72 8.75
CA VAL A 288 11.69 -11.70 8.42
C VAL A 288 11.64 -10.64 9.51
N HIS A 289 12.80 -10.30 10.08
CA HIS A 289 12.89 -9.41 11.23
C HIS A 289 13.58 -8.10 10.86
N ASP A 290 13.11 -7.00 11.45
CA ASP A 290 13.76 -5.67 11.44
C ASP A 290 14.24 -5.24 10.05
N THR A 291 13.34 -5.31 9.07
CA THR A 291 13.66 -5.04 7.66
C THR A 291 12.69 -4.00 7.10
N VAL A 292 13.19 -3.08 6.26
CA VAL A 292 12.31 -2.22 5.45
C VAL A 292 11.67 -3.10 4.38
N LEU A 293 10.43 -3.53 4.61
CA LEU A 293 9.70 -4.41 3.70
C LEU A 293 8.27 -3.92 3.48
N ALA A 294 7.69 -4.32 2.35
CA ALA A 294 6.33 -3.98 2.00
C ALA A 294 5.69 -5.06 1.12
N SER A 295 4.37 -5.00 1.10
CA SER A 295 3.53 -5.67 0.11
C SER A 295 3.75 -7.18 -0.01
N PRO A 296 3.58 -7.95 1.09
CA PRO A 296 3.70 -9.40 1.04
C PRO A 296 2.58 -10.02 0.18
N THR A 297 2.88 -11.13 -0.48
CA THR A 297 1.91 -11.95 -1.21
C THR A 297 2.28 -13.42 -1.15
N PHE A 298 1.30 -14.31 -0.93
CA PHE A 298 1.55 -15.74 -0.97
C PHE A 298 1.71 -16.24 -2.40
N SER A 299 2.59 -17.22 -2.55
CA SER A 299 2.62 -18.09 -3.72
C SER A 299 1.32 -18.88 -3.87
N PRO A 300 0.92 -19.25 -5.10
CA PRO A 300 -0.31 -19.98 -5.35
C PRO A 300 -0.38 -21.33 -4.62
N ASP A 301 0.77 -21.98 -4.44
CA ASP A 301 0.91 -23.24 -3.71
C ASP A 301 1.14 -23.07 -2.20
N GLY A 302 1.18 -21.83 -1.71
CA GLY A 302 1.34 -21.50 -0.29
C GLY A 302 2.73 -21.77 0.29
N LYS A 303 3.73 -22.16 -0.52
CA LYS A 303 5.06 -22.55 -0.03
C LYS A 303 6.04 -21.39 0.17
N LEU A 304 5.70 -20.24 -0.38
CA LEU A 304 6.49 -19.01 -0.32
C LEU A 304 5.60 -17.81 -0.02
N VAL A 305 6.18 -16.84 0.69
CA VAL A 305 5.69 -15.46 0.76
C VAL A 305 6.69 -14.60 0.01
N ALA A 306 6.24 -13.96 -1.08
CA ALA A 306 7.01 -12.92 -1.75
C ALA A 306 6.76 -11.57 -1.10
N PHE A 307 7.76 -10.68 -1.12
CA PHE A 307 7.65 -9.32 -0.60
C PHE A 307 8.66 -8.40 -1.30
N LEU A 308 8.49 -7.09 -1.11
CA LEU A 308 9.39 -6.08 -1.66
C LEU A 308 10.25 -5.51 -0.53
N ALA A 309 11.57 -5.50 -0.73
CA ALA A 309 12.53 -4.91 0.21
C ALA A 309 13.77 -4.41 -0.55
N PRO A 310 14.46 -3.35 -0.08
CA PRO A 310 15.71 -2.92 -0.66
C PRO A 310 16.82 -3.93 -0.34
N SER A 311 17.81 -4.05 -1.24
CA SER A 311 18.95 -4.96 -1.01
C SER A 311 19.96 -4.44 0.01
N ASP A 312 20.06 -3.13 0.09
CA ASP A 312 20.95 -2.40 0.99
C ASP A 312 20.16 -1.22 1.55
N GLU A 313 20.64 -0.63 2.65
CA GLU A 313 20.01 0.54 3.26
C GLU A 313 19.86 1.68 2.24
N GLY A 314 18.62 2.18 2.07
CA GLY A 314 18.29 3.22 1.09
C GLY A 314 18.39 2.79 -0.39
N GLY A 315 18.61 1.50 -0.67
CA GLY A 315 18.72 0.95 -2.01
C GLY A 315 17.39 0.76 -2.73
N PRO A 316 17.42 0.38 -4.03
CA PRO A 316 16.21 0.12 -4.81
C PRO A 316 15.47 -1.12 -4.32
N PHE A 317 14.15 -1.07 -4.30
CA PHE A 317 13.31 -2.20 -3.91
C PHE A 317 13.44 -3.37 -4.90
N GLN A 318 13.58 -4.57 -4.35
CA GLN A 318 13.70 -5.82 -5.08
C GLN A 318 12.59 -6.79 -4.65
N LEU A 319 12.37 -7.81 -5.47
CA LEU A 319 11.54 -8.96 -5.12
C LEU A 319 12.36 -9.94 -4.27
N TRP A 320 11.78 -10.36 -3.16
CA TRP A 320 12.31 -11.37 -2.24
C TRP A 320 11.27 -12.47 -2.01
N THR A 321 11.72 -13.64 -1.55
CA THR A 321 10.85 -14.73 -1.09
C THR A 321 11.34 -15.32 0.22
N ALA A 322 10.43 -15.66 1.12
CA ALA A 322 10.68 -16.43 2.33
C ALA A 322 9.76 -17.65 2.42
N ASP A 323 10.18 -18.68 3.16
CA ASP A 323 9.31 -19.79 3.54
C ASP A 323 8.39 -19.32 4.68
N PRO A 324 7.05 -19.46 4.58
CA PRO A 324 6.12 -19.04 5.63
C PRO A 324 6.32 -19.79 6.96
N ASN A 325 7.03 -20.92 6.95
CA ASN A 325 7.37 -21.70 8.13
C ASN A 325 8.81 -21.46 8.60
N ALA A 326 9.58 -20.59 7.95
CA ALA A 326 10.95 -20.26 8.34
C ALA A 326 11.03 -19.75 9.77
N SER A 327 12.16 -20.01 10.45
CA SER A 327 12.59 -19.20 11.60
C SER A 327 13.26 -17.92 11.06
N PRO A 328 13.27 -16.78 11.78
CA PRO A 328 13.98 -15.56 11.38
C PRO A 328 15.47 -15.77 11.05
N ALA A 329 16.09 -16.84 11.56
CA ALA A 329 17.47 -17.21 11.24
C ALA A 329 17.66 -17.67 9.79
N HIS A 330 16.59 -18.10 9.10
CA HIS A 330 16.63 -18.43 7.69
C HIS A 330 16.43 -17.16 6.87
N LEU A 331 17.51 -16.71 6.24
CA LEU A 331 17.49 -15.48 5.45
C LEU A 331 16.54 -15.61 4.25
N PRO A 332 15.74 -14.57 3.96
CA PRO A 332 14.94 -14.53 2.74
C PRO A 332 15.84 -14.56 1.50
N ARG A 333 15.32 -15.12 0.43
CA ARG A 333 16.01 -15.22 -0.84
C ARG A 333 15.69 -14.02 -1.73
N GLN A 334 16.72 -13.28 -2.12
CA GLN A 334 16.59 -12.25 -3.15
C GLN A 334 16.33 -12.88 -4.52
N ILE A 335 15.32 -12.38 -5.23
CA ILE A 335 14.95 -12.85 -6.57
C ILE A 335 15.44 -11.90 -7.65
N THR A 336 15.35 -10.59 -7.42
CA THR A 336 15.74 -9.58 -8.42
C THR A 336 16.85 -8.67 -7.91
N THR A 337 17.59 -8.06 -8.82
CA THR A 337 18.66 -7.09 -8.50
C THR A 337 18.53 -5.85 -9.37
N ASN A 338 18.65 -4.67 -8.76
CA ASN A 338 18.65 -3.36 -9.41
C ASN A 338 17.40 -3.09 -10.27
N LEU A 339 16.23 -3.58 -9.85
CA LEU A 339 14.97 -3.30 -10.54
C LEU A 339 14.21 -2.09 -10.00
N ASP A 340 14.31 -1.77 -8.70
CA ASP A 340 13.55 -0.64 -8.12
C ASP A 340 12.03 -0.79 -8.34
N LEU A 341 11.52 -1.95 -7.93
CA LEU A 341 10.10 -2.26 -8.00
C LEU A 341 9.31 -1.32 -7.08
N ASP A 342 8.10 -0.93 -7.48
CA ASP A 342 7.28 -0.02 -6.70
C ASP A 342 6.77 -0.69 -5.41
N ALA A 343 7.34 -0.29 -4.26
CA ALA A 343 7.03 -0.83 -2.94
C ALA A 343 5.54 -0.70 -2.54
N ASN A 344 4.83 0.28 -3.11
CA ASN A 344 3.40 0.53 -2.85
C ASN A 344 2.48 -0.26 -3.77
N SER A 345 3.03 -1.08 -4.67
CA SER A 345 2.32 -1.93 -5.62
C SER A 345 2.54 -3.40 -5.30
N PRO A 346 1.65 -4.03 -4.53
CA PRO A 346 1.82 -5.43 -4.19
C PRO A 346 1.91 -6.31 -5.43
N PRO A 347 2.90 -7.22 -5.49
CA PRO A 347 2.90 -8.22 -6.53
C PRO A 347 1.62 -9.04 -6.45
N THR A 348 1.02 -9.35 -7.59
CA THR A 348 -0.09 -10.32 -7.65
C THR A 348 0.42 -11.62 -8.25
N TRP A 349 0.11 -12.74 -7.59
CA TRP A 349 0.70 -14.04 -7.90
C TRP A 349 -0.41 -15.07 -8.10
N THR A 350 -0.39 -15.75 -9.25
CA THR A 350 -1.38 -16.78 -9.61
C THR A 350 -0.73 -18.06 -10.11
N GLY A 351 -1.49 -19.16 -10.07
CA GLY A 351 -1.12 -20.43 -10.70
C GLY A 351 -0.97 -20.32 -12.21
N ALA A 352 -0.40 -21.35 -12.82
CA ALA A 352 -0.20 -21.42 -14.27
C ALA A 352 -1.51 -21.58 -15.04
#